data_AF-A0A3C0U0H2-F1
#
_entry.id   AF-A0A3C0U0H2-F1
#
_cell.length_a   1.000
_cell.length_b   1.000
_cell.length_c   1.000
_cell.angle_alpha   90.00
_cell.angle_beta   90.00
_cell.angle_gamma   90.00
#
_symmetry.space_group_name_H-M   'P 1'
#
loop_
_entity.id
_entity.type
_entity.pdbx_description
1 polymer ?
#
loop_
_entity_poly.entity_id
_entity_poly.type
_entity_poly.pdbx_seq_one_letter_code
_entity_poly.pdbx_strand_id
1 'polypeptide(L)'
;MIAPEKLFQLAAGQKRRKLALTFGELERDIAGIAEPGTAYNFTRMTRREYTKAVTEIVLQDPKLPESTACELKKMLSDPEFDERRVCNTARNALLSIIGTFPAEWDLVIAPHKGNGSTESRDFFPGVCVYAEDIRAPFNLGSIFRTAEAMGCEKVYISPQCTDPSQAKAVRSGMGCIET
;
A
#
# COMPACT_ATOMS: atom_id res chain seq x y z
N MET A 1 4.62 -4.44 18.69
CA MET A 1 4.17 -5.79 18.29
C MET A 1 3.84 -6.70 19.48
N ILE A 2 2.91 -7.65 19.33
CA ILE A 2 2.44 -8.57 20.39
C ILE A 2 2.95 -9.99 20.14
N ALA A 3 3.36 -10.72 21.19
CA ALA A 3 3.78 -12.12 21.03
C ALA A 3 2.64 -12.99 20.47
N PRO A 4 2.88 -13.92 19.51
CA PRO A 4 1.81 -14.68 18.86
C PRO A 4 0.95 -15.48 19.84
N GLU A 5 1.57 -16.14 20.82
CA GLU A 5 0.90 -16.87 21.91
C GLU A 5 -0.11 -16.01 22.70
N LYS A 6 0.14 -14.72 22.88
CA LYS A 6 -0.78 -13.82 23.60
C LYS A 6 -2.03 -13.48 22.78
N LEU A 7 -2.01 -13.65 21.46
CA LEU A 7 -3.16 -13.38 20.60
C LEU A 7 -4.29 -14.39 20.84
N PHE A 8 -3.99 -15.63 21.22
CA PHE A 8 -5.01 -16.66 21.48
C PHE A 8 -5.93 -16.31 22.66
N GLN A 9 -5.47 -15.48 23.59
CA GLN A 9 -6.23 -15.03 24.75
C GLN A 9 -7.26 -13.93 24.43
N LEU A 10 -7.21 -13.34 23.24
CA LEU A 10 -8.09 -12.24 22.85
C LEU A 10 -9.41 -12.73 22.24
N ALA A 11 -10.49 -12.01 22.53
CA ALA A 11 -11.77 -12.20 21.83
C ALA A 11 -11.61 -11.94 20.32
N ALA A 12 -12.40 -12.63 19.48
CA ALA A 12 -12.21 -12.62 18.02
C ALA A 12 -12.13 -11.21 17.40
N GLY A 13 -13.00 -10.28 17.81
CA GLY A 13 -12.96 -8.90 17.30
C GLY A 13 -11.71 -8.12 17.74
N GLN A 14 -11.26 -8.30 18.98
CA GLN A 14 -10.04 -7.67 19.49
C GLN A 14 -8.79 -8.25 18.81
N LYS A 15 -8.77 -9.57 18.59
CA LYS A 15 -7.71 -10.28 17.88
C LYS A 15 -7.52 -9.73 16.47
N ARG A 16 -8.60 -9.59 15.69
CA ARG A 16 -8.56 -9.01 14.32
C ARG A 16 -7.97 -7.61 14.30
N ARG A 17 -8.45 -6.72 15.17
CA ARG A 17 -7.93 -5.35 15.29
C ARG A 17 -6.45 -5.34 15.66
N LYS A 18 -6.05 -6.17 16.62
CA LYS A 18 -4.64 -6.23 17.05
C LYS A 18 -3.73 -6.78 15.95
N LEU A 19 -4.18 -7.80 15.21
CA LEU A 19 -3.46 -8.33 14.05
C LEU A 19 -3.34 -7.27 12.96
N ALA A 20 -4.41 -6.55 12.60
CA ALA A 20 -4.36 -5.50 11.58
C ALA A 20 -3.37 -4.38 11.94
N LEU A 21 -3.34 -3.96 13.21
CA LEU A 21 -2.34 -3.01 13.72
C LEU A 21 -0.92 -3.59 13.65
N THR A 22 -0.75 -4.85 14.04
CA THR A 22 0.55 -5.54 14.02
C THR A 22 1.11 -5.64 12.60
N PHE A 23 0.29 -5.97 11.60
CA PHE A 23 0.73 -5.97 10.20
C PHE A 23 1.10 -4.57 9.71
N GLY A 24 0.39 -3.53 10.14
CA GLY A 24 0.76 -2.15 9.81
C GLY A 24 2.08 -1.72 10.45
N GLU A 25 2.35 -2.13 11.70
CA GLU A 25 3.66 -1.96 12.35
C GLU A 25 4.76 -2.69 11.57
N LEU A 26 4.51 -3.93 11.13
CA LEU A 26 5.44 -4.71 10.32
C LEU A 26 5.71 -4.06 8.96
N GLU A 27 4.70 -3.57 8.24
CA GLU A 27 4.88 -2.87 6.96
C GLU A 27 5.83 -1.66 7.10
N ARG A 28 5.67 -0.87 8.17
CA ARG A 28 6.53 0.28 8.45
C ARG A 28 7.95 -0.14 8.85
N ASP A 29 8.08 -1.18 9.66
CA ASP A 29 9.38 -1.76 10.04
C ASP A 29 10.15 -2.31 8.84
N ILE A 30 9.47 -3.04 7.94
CA ILE A 30 10.05 -3.55 6.70
C ILE A 30 10.49 -2.42 5.79
N ALA A 31 9.73 -1.32 5.73
CA ALA A 31 10.07 -0.13 4.95
C ALA A 31 11.13 0.77 5.61
N GLY A 32 11.63 0.42 6.80
CA GLY A 32 12.64 1.22 7.53
C GLY A 32 12.12 2.52 8.14
N ILE A 33 10.80 2.66 8.30
CA ILE A 33 10.10 3.85 8.81
C ILE A 33 9.26 3.52 10.06
N ALA A 34 9.71 2.58 10.88
CA ALA A 34 9.05 2.25 12.13
C ALA A 34 8.97 3.46 13.08
N GLU A 35 7.83 3.63 13.74
CA GLU A 35 7.69 4.64 14.80
C GLU A 35 8.50 4.22 16.05
N PRO A 36 8.97 5.19 16.86
CA PRO A 36 9.68 4.88 18.10
C PRO A 36 8.93 3.88 18.99
N GLY A 37 9.58 2.77 19.34
CA GLY A 37 9.00 1.71 20.18
C GLY A 37 8.08 0.72 19.45
N THR A 38 7.86 0.86 18.14
CA THR A 38 7.04 -0.07 17.34
C THR A 38 7.87 -1.03 16.48
N ALA A 39 9.17 -0.78 16.36
CA ALA A 39 10.09 -1.63 15.61
C ALA A 39 10.11 -3.07 16.14
N TYR A 40 10.37 -4.01 15.24
CA TYR A 40 10.48 -5.41 15.59
C TYR A 40 11.66 -5.64 16.56
N ASN A 41 11.39 -6.27 17.71
CA ASN A 41 12.39 -6.41 18.79
C ASN A 41 12.39 -7.77 19.51
N PHE A 42 11.70 -8.78 18.98
CA PHE A 42 11.70 -10.11 19.62
C PHE A 42 13.06 -10.80 19.43
N THR A 43 13.61 -11.33 20.52
CA THR A 43 14.92 -12.00 20.54
C THR A 43 14.87 -13.49 20.20
N ARG A 44 13.70 -14.11 20.35
CA ARG A 44 13.51 -15.58 20.23
C ARG A 44 13.11 -16.05 18.83
N MET A 45 12.79 -15.13 17.94
CA MET A 45 12.42 -15.43 16.55
C MET A 45 12.82 -14.27 15.65
N THR A 46 13.02 -14.53 14.38
CA THR A 46 13.25 -13.51 13.35
C THR A 46 11.94 -12.82 12.96
N ARG A 47 12.03 -11.59 12.41
CA ARG A 47 10.84 -10.88 11.88
C ARG A 47 10.09 -11.70 10.84
N ARG A 48 10.83 -12.46 10.04
CA ARG A 48 10.31 -13.33 8.99
C ARG A 48 9.48 -14.47 9.55
N GLU A 49 10.01 -15.16 10.57
CA GLU A 49 9.28 -16.20 11.30
C GLU A 49 8.06 -15.63 12.04
N TYR A 50 8.19 -14.47 12.67
CA TYR A 50 7.08 -13.79 13.33
C TYR A 50 5.95 -13.46 12.34
N THR A 51 6.29 -12.91 11.17
CA THR A 51 5.33 -12.57 10.11
C THR A 51 4.58 -13.81 9.64
N LYS A 52 5.26 -14.94 9.47
CA LYS A 52 4.61 -16.23 9.16
C LYS A 52 3.67 -16.67 10.27
N ALA A 53 4.13 -16.65 11.53
CA ALA A 53 3.33 -17.06 12.67
C ALA A 53 2.04 -16.24 12.84
N VAL A 54 2.10 -14.91 12.71
CA VAL A 54 0.88 -14.08 12.80
C VAL A 54 -0.03 -14.25 11.58
N THR A 55 0.51 -14.58 10.41
CA THR A 55 -0.28 -14.89 9.20
C THR A 55 -1.01 -16.23 9.34
N GLU A 56 -0.38 -17.24 9.93
CA GLU A 56 -1.02 -18.50 10.25
C GLU A 56 -2.21 -18.31 11.19
N ILE A 57 -2.12 -17.38 12.16
CA ILE A 57 -3.25 -17.02 13.02
C ILE A 57 -4.40 -16.39 12.22
N VAL A 58 -4.10 -15.56 11.20
CA VAL A 58 -5.12 -14.98 10.30
C VAL A 58 -5.82 -16.06 9.50
N LEU A 59 -5.09 -17.06 9.01
CA LEU A 59 -5.65 -18.19 8.25
C LEU A 59 -6.66 -19.03 9.05
N GLN A 60 -6.66 -18.94 10.37
CA GLN A 60 -7.64 -19.58 11.25
C GLN A 60 -8.90 -18.73 11.49
N ASP A 61 -8.98 -17.50 10.97
CA ASP A 61 -10.15 -16.64 11.18
C ASP A 61 -11.34 -17.11 10.32
N PRO A 62 -12.49 -17.45 10.92
CA PRO A 62 -13.64 -17.97 10.18
C PRO A 62 -14.31 -16.93 9.27
N LYS A 63 -13.99 -15.63 9.42
CA LYS A 63 -14.49 -14.56 8.54
C LYS A 63 -13.52 -14.25 7.40
N LEU A 64 -12.38 -14.92 7.30
CA LEU A 64 -11.43 -14.70 6.21
C LEU A 64 -12.01 -15.23 4.89
N PRO A 65 -12.04 -14.44 3.80
CA PRO A 65 -12.46 -14.94 2.49
C PRO A 65 -11.56 -16.09 1.99
N GLU A 66 -12.17 -17.11 1.41
CA GLU A 66 -11.48 -18.30 0.88
C GLU A 66 -10.40 -17.93 -0.15
N SER A 67 -10.68 -16.97 -1.02
CA SER A 67 -9.75 -16.47 -2.03
C SER A 67 -8.49 -15.87 -1.40
N THR A 68 -8.66 -15.04 -0.37
CA THR A 68 -7.55 -14.45 0.39
C THR A 68 -6.79 -15.51 1.17
N ALA A 69 -7.48 -16.48 1.76
CA ALA A 69 -6.83 -17.59 2.47
C ALA A 69 -5.92 -18.40 1.52
N CYS A 70 -6.39 -18.67 0.30
CA CYS A 70 -5.60 -19.32 -0.74
C CYS A 70 -4.38 -18.49 -1.15
N GLU A 71 -4.57 -17.18 -1.37
CA GLU A 71 -3.47 -16.25 -1.70
C GLU A 71 -2.40 -16.20 -0.60
N LEU A 72 -2.80 -16.06 0.66
CA LEU A 72 -1.87 -16.04 1.80
C LEU A 72 -1.11 -17.37 1.96
N LYS A 73 -1.80 -18.52 1.79
CA LYS A 73 -1.14 -19.83 1.79
C LYS A 73 -0.08 -19.93 0.70
N LYS A 74 -0.39 -19.48 -0.51
CA LYS A 74 0.56 -19.43 -1.63
C LYS A 74 1.78 -18.58 -1.29
N MET A 75 1.57 -17.38 -0.76
CA MET A 75 2.66 -16.48 -0.36
C MET A 75 3.53 -17.07 0.77
N LEU A 76 2.95 -17.77 1.74
CA LEU A 76 3.69 -18.43 2.83
C LEU A 76 4.60 -19.57 2.33
N SER A 77 4.17 -20.25 1.26
CA SER A 77 4.94 -21.32 0.61
C SER A 77 5.99 -20.82 -0.39
N ASP A 78 5.99 -19.52 -0.72
CA ASP A 78 6.93 -18.94 -1.67
C ASP A 78 8.35 -18.88 -1.06
N PRO A 79 9.38 -19.43 -1.72
CA PRO A 79 10.77 -19.36 -1.24
C PRO A 79 11.28 -17.93 -1.05
N GLU A 80 10.87 -16.99 -1.91
CA GLU A 80 11.29 -15.60 -1.85
C GLU A 80 10.62 -14.84 -0.70
N PHE A 81 9.48 -15.32 -0.21
CA PHE A 81 8.68 -14.79 0.90
C PHE A 81 8.77 -13.26 1.06
N ASP A 82 7.97 -12.54 0.27
CA ASP A 82 7.79 -11.09 0.39
C ASP A 82 6.97 -10.76 1.64
N GLU A 83 7.67 -10.43 2.72
CA GLU A 83 7.09 -10.05 4.01
C GLU A 83 6.07 -8.91 3.86
N ARG A 84 6.41 -7.90 3.05
CA ARG A 84 5.60 -6.68 2.91
C ARG A 84 4.29 -6.99 2.20
N ARG A 85 4.34 -7.79 1.13
CA ARG A 85 3.14 -8.21 0.40
C ARG A 85 2.22 -9.07 1.26
N VAL A 86 2.78 -9.97 2.06
CA VAL A 86 2.00 -10.79 3.01
C VAL A 86 1.33 -9.90 4.06
N CYS A 87 2.08 -8.97 4.68
CA CYS A 87 1.52 -8.04 5.66
C CYS A 87 0.40 -7.21 5.07
N ASN A 88 0.59 -6.66 3.86
CA ASN A 88 -0.40 -5.87 3.16
C ASN A 88 -1.68 -6.65 2.89
N THR A 89 -1.54 -7.87 2.35
CA THR A 89 -2.68 -8.75 2.01
C THR A 89 -3.46 -9.14 3.26
N ALA A 90 -2.77 -9.58 4.31
CA ALA A 90 -3.40 -9.98 5.57
C ALA A 90 -4.08 -8.79 6.28
N ARG A 91 -3.43 -7.62 6.30
CA ARG A 91 -3.98 -6.40 6.89
C ARG A 91 -5.25 -5.96 6.18
N ASN A 92 -5.24 -5.86 4.85
CA ASN A 92 -6.42 -5.44 4.08
C ASN A 92 -7.60 -6.39 4.25
N ALA A 93 -7.34 -7.70 4.32
CA ALA A 93 -8.37 -8.68 4.62
C ALA A 93 -9.00 -8.47 6.00
N LEU A 94 -8.16 -8.25 7.02
CA LEU A 94 -8.63 -7.97 8.39
C LEU A 94 -9.40 -6.66 8.48
N LEU A 95 -8.93 -5.59 7.83
CA LEU A 95 -9.61 -4.29 7.76
C LEU A 95 -11.00 -4.43 7.14
N SER A 96 -11.10 -5.16 6.01
CA SER A 96 -12.38 -5.48 5.38
C SER A 96 -13.33 -6.21 6.34
N ILE A 97 -12.84 -7.23 7.07
CA ILE A 97 -13.65 -7.99 8.04
C ILE A 97 -14.16 -7.12 9.20
N ILE A 98 -13.38 -6.13 9.66
CA ILE A 98 -13.77 -5.23 10.75
C ILE A 98 -14.56 -4.00 10.28
N GLY A 99 -14.77 -3.84 8.96
CA GLY A 99 -15.53 -2.73 8.38
C GLY A 99 -14.74 -1.44 8.23
N THR A 100 -13.41 -1.50 8.16
CA THR A 100 -12.53 -0.35 7.86
C THR A 100 -12.08 -0.46 6.41
N PHE A 101 -12.36 0.55 5.58
CA PHE A 101 -12.05 0.51 4.15
C PHE A 101 -10.68 1.14 3.83
N PRO A 102 -9.94 0.62 2.83
CA PRO A 102 -8.69 1.22 2.36
C PRO A 102 -9.00 2.54 1.65
N ALA A 103 -9.02 3.65 2.39
CA ALA A 103 -9.06 5.03 1.89
C ALA A 103 -9.23 6.06 3.02
N GLU A 104 -9.77 5.68 4.19
CA GLU A 104 -10.18 6.68 5.18
C GLU A 104 -8.98 7.41 5.79
N TRP A 105 -7.89 6.70 6.13
CA TRP A 105 -6.69 7.29 6.73
C TRP A 105 -5.40 6.50 6.43
N ASP A 106 -5.40 5.65 5.40
CA ASP A 106 -4.28 4.73 5.12
C ASP A 106 -3.25 5.31 4.14
N LEU A 107 -2.83 6.55 4.39
CA LEU A 107 -1.62 7.07 3.77
C LEU A 107 -0.44 6.39 4.46
N VAL A 108 0.06 5.29 3.89
CA VAL A 108 1.44 4.86 4.15
C VAL A 108 2.29 6.05 3.71
N ILE A 109 2.74 6.85 4.67
CA ILE A 109 3.58 8.02 4.42
C ILE A 109 4.76 7.51 3.59
N ALA A 110 4.75 7.83 2.30
CA ALA A 110 5.87 7.53 1.43
C ALA A 110 7.11 8.10 2.12
N PRO A 111 8.23 7.37 2.20
CA PRO A 111 9.42 7.86 2.89
C PRO A 111 9.87 9.17 2.23
N HIS A 112 9.48 10.29 2.85
CA HIS A 112 9.83 11.62 2.40
C HIS A 112 11.25 11.87 2.87
N LYS A 113 12.22 11.82 1.97
CA LYS A 113 13.55 12.40 2.20
C LYS A 113 13.45 13.94 2.05
N GLY A 114 12.69 14.58 2.93
CA GLY A 114 12.50 16.04 2.97
C GLY A 114 11.16 16.54 2.41
N ASN A 115 10.76 17.75 2.87
CA ASN A 115 9.66 18.65 2.44
C ASN A 115 8.49 18.09 1.60
N GLY A 116 8.04 16.85 1.83
CA GLY A 116 6.91 16.24 1.12
C GLY A 116 7.17 15.91 -0.36
N SER A 117 8.39 16.03 -0.87
CA SER A 117 8.74 15.73 -2.27
C SER A 117 9.28 14.31 -2.41
N THR A 118 8.78 13.56 -3.40
CA THR A 118 9.35 12.26 -3.81
C THR A 118 10.53 12.55 -4.75
N GLU A 119 11.77 12.28 -4.35
CA GLU A 119 12.96 12.61 -5.17
C GLU A 119 13.10 11.73 -6.42
N SER A 120 12.50 10.54 -6.43
CA SER A 120 12.46 9.65 -7.60
C SER A 120 11.22 8.79 -7.56
N ARG A 121 10.65 8.53 -8.74
CA ARG A 121 9.55 7.58 -8.95
C ARG A 121 9.99 6.55 -9.97
N ASP A 122 9.63 5.29 -9.71
CA ASP A 122 9.85 4.23 -10.66
C ASP A 122 8.76 4.28 -11.74
N PHE A 123 9.19 4.33 -12.99
CA PHE A 123 8.32 4.25 -14.15
C PHE A 123 8.51 2.90 -14.84
N PHE A 124 7.43 2.37 -15.42
CA PHE A 124 7.46 1.11 -16.17
C PHE A 124 7.81 1.40 -17.64
N PRO A 125 8.97 0.92 -18.13
CA PRO A 125 9.39 1.17 -19.51
C PRO A 125 8.33 0.70 -20.51
N GLY A 126 7.98 1.58 -21.47
CA GLY A 126 7.00 1.33 -22.52
C GLY A 126 5.54 1.55 -22.12
N VAL A 127 5.23 1.78 -20.84
CA VAL A 127 3.86 2.09 -20.40
C VAL A 127 3.57 3.56 -20.66
N CYS A 128 2.70 3.84 -21.63
CA CYS A 128 2.36 5.21 -22.02
C CYS A 128 0.85 5.44 -21.96
N VAL A 129 0.45 6.68 -21.71
CA VAL A 129 -0.92 7.17 -21.82
C VAL A 129 -1.03 8.11 -23.02
N TYR A 130 -2.09 7.98 -23.82
CA TYR A 130 -2.42 8.93 -24.88
C TYR A 130 -3.77 9.58 -24.56
N ALA A 131 -3.77 10.88 -24.29
CA ALA A 131 -4.97 11.68 -24.07
C ALA A 131 -5.41 12.31 -25.40
N GLU A 132 -6.51 11.80 -25.96
CA GLU A 132 -7.08 12.28 -27.20
C GLU A 132 -8.16 13.34 -26.93
N ASP A 133 -7.91 14.55 -27.42
CA ASP A 133 -8.87 15.65 -27.54
C ASP A 133 -9.53 16.06 -26.21
N ILE A 134 -8.79 15.93 -25.11
CA ILE A 134 -9.25 16.30 -23.77
C ILE A 134 -9.33 17.82 -23.65
N ARG A 135 -10.54 18.35 -23.73
CA ARG A 135 -10.81 19.80 -23.68
C ARG A 135 -10.91 20.38 -22.27
N ALA A 136 -11.14 19.55 -21.26
CA ALA A 136 -11.30 19.99 -19.88
C ALA A 136 -9.94 20.03 -19.15
N PRO A 137 -9.43 21.21 -18.73
CA PRO A 137 -8.13 21.29 -18.06
C PRO A 137 -8.03 20.43 -16.80
N PHE A 138 -9.13 20.35 -16.03
CA PHE A 138 -9.21 19.50 -14.84
C PHE A 138 -9.00 18.01 -15.17
N ASN A 139 -9.63 17.53 -16.24
CA ASN A 139 -9.50 16.13 -16.64
C ASN A 139 -8.07 15.85 -17.13
N LEU A 140 -7.50 16.78 -17.90
CA LEU A 140 -6.13 16.65 -18.39
C LEU A 140 -5.14 16.55 -17.22
N GLY A 141 -5.19 17.47 -16.26
CA GLY A 141 -4.33 17.38 -15.08
C GLY A 141 -4.60 16.13 -14.23
N SER A 142 -5.85 15.69 -14.10
CA SER A 142 -6.16 14.42 -13.42
C SER A 142 -5.54 13.21 -14.12
N ILE A 143 -5.50 13.19 -15.46
CA ILE A 143 -4.83 12.15 -16.24
C ILE A 143 -3.33 12.12 -15.93
N PHE A 144 -2.64 13.26 -15.96
CA PHE A 144 -1.22 13.35 -15.60
C PHE A 144 -0.96 12.82 -14.19
N ARG A 145 -1.76 13.25 -13.21
CA ARG A 145 -1.66 12.80 -11.82
C ARG A 145 -1.83 11.28 -11.68
N THR A 146 -2.82 10.71 -12.37
CA THR A 146 -3.05 9.25 -12.34
C THR A 146 -1.96 8.48 -13.07
N ALA A 147 -1.51 8.95 -14.22
CA ALA A 147 -0.45 8.32 -15.01
C ALA A 147 0.85 8.24 -14.21
N GLU A 148 1.26 9.33 -13.56
CA GLU A 148 2.44 9.33 -12.70
C GLU A 148 2.26 8.41 -11.49
N ALA A 149 1.08 8.40 -10.85
CA ALA A 149 0.79 7.50 -9.73
C ALA A 149 0.81 6.01 -10.13
N MET A 150 0.55 5.68 -11.39
CA MET A 150 0.62 4.34 -11.96
C MET A 150 2.00 3.99 -12.54
N GLY A 151 2.97 4.91 -12.50
CA GLY A 151 4.29 4.70 -13.06
C GLY A 151 4.32 4.67 -14.59
N CYS A 152 3.41 5.38 -15.28
CA CYS A 152 3.48 5.51 -16.73
C CYS A 152 4.71 6.35 -17.13
N GLU A 153 5.54 5.83 -18.04
CA GLU A 153 6.75 6.50 -18.52
C GLU A 153 6.44 7.82 -19.25
N LYS A 154 5.35 7.85 -20.03
CA LYS A 154 4.99 9.02 -20.86
C LYS A 154 3.50 9.25 -20.88
N VAL A 155 3.14 10.54 -20.90
CA VAL A 155 1.79 11.00 -21.24
C VAL A 155 1.88 11.84 -22.51
N TYR A 156 1.23 11.37 -23.56
CA TYR A 156 1.07 12.07 -24.83
C TYR A 156 -0.29 12.75 -24.86
N ILE A 157 -0.36 13.93 -25.47
CA ILE A 157 -1.61 14.66 -25.67
C ILE A 157 -1.78 14.96 -27.16
N SER A 158 -3.00 14.83 -27.68
CA SER A 158 -3.28 15.26 -29.06
C SER A 158 -3.16 16.79 -29.20
N PRO A 159 -2.90 17.32 -30.40
CA PRO A 159 -2.87 18.77 -30.65
C PRO A 159 -4.17 19.50 -30.28
N GLN A 160 -5.30 18.78 -30.19
CA GLN A 160 -6.62 19.32 -29.85
C GLN A 160 -6.93 19.17 -28.35
N CYS A 161 -6.01 18.70 -27.52
CA CYS A 161 -6.13 18.84 -26.08
C CYS A 161 -6.09 20.31 -25.66
N THR A 162 -6.65 20.60 -24.48
CA THR A 162 -6.41 21.87 -23.82
C THR A 162 -4.94 22.00 -23.43
N ASP A 163 -4.44 23.24 -23.35
CA ASP A 163 -3.08 23.50 -22.92
C ASP A 163 -2.86 22.98 -21.48
N PRO A 164 -1.90 22.07 -21.25
CA PRO A 164 -1.61 21.51 -19.93
C PRO A 164 -1.04 22.54 -18.94
N SER A 165 -0.52 23.67 -19.42
CA SER A 165 0.01 24.76 -18.58
C SER A 165 -1.09 25.63 -17.95
N GLN A 166 -2.36 25.44 -18.33
CA GLN A 166 -3.45 26.20 -17.72
C GLN A 166 -3.56 25.97 -16.21
N ALA A 167 -3.85 27.03 -15.46
CA ALA A 167 -3.91 27.01 -13.99
C ALA A 167 -4.81 25.90 -13.40
N LYS A 168 -5.90 25.54 -14.09
CA LYS A 168 -6.78 24.43 -13.66
C LYS A 168 -6.13 23.07 -13.86
N ALA A 169 -5.45 22.85 -14.99
CA ALA A 169 -4.73 21.61 -15.27
C ALA A 169 -3.57 21.43 -14.29
N VAL A 170 -2.71 22.43 -14.14
CA VAL A 170 -1.60 22.45 -13.17
C VAL A 170 -2.08 22.12 -11.76
N ARG A 171 -3.16 22.78 -11.31
CA ARG A 171 -3.74 22.53 -9.98
C ARG A 171 -4.24 21.09 -9.80
N SER A 172 -4.96 20.54 -10.78
CA SER A 172 -5.43 19.15 -10.72
C SER A 172 -4.31 18.12 -10.90
N GLY A 173 -3.25 18.50 -11.62
CA GLY A 173 -2.06 17.68 -11.87
C GLY A 173 -1.16 17.54 -10.65
N MET A 174 -1.26 18.43 -9.66
CA MET A 174 -0.55 18.32 -8.38
C MET A 174 0.99 18.14 -8.55
N GLY A 175 1.57 18.80 -9.56
CA GLY A 175 3.01 18.71 -9.89
C GLY A 175 3.33 17.69 -10.99
N CYS A 176 2.41 16.79 -11.33
CA CYS A 176 2.67 15.69 -12.27
C CYS A 176 2.67 16.07 -13.76
N ILE A 177 2.57 17.36 -14.07
CA ILE A 177 2.64 17.88 -15.45
C ILE A 177 4.08 18.31 -15.79
N GLU A 178 4.88 18.62 -14.77
CA GLU A 178 6.23 19.19 -14.91
C GLU A 178 7.33 18.12 -14.80
N THR A 179 6.96 16.87 -14.52
CA THR A 179 7.81 15.68 -14.31
C THR A 179 7.96 14.83 -15.56
#